data_AF-A0A847M1E0-F1
#
_entry.id   AF-A0A847M1E0-F1
#
_cell.length_a   1.000
_cell.length_b   1.000
_cell.length_c   1.000
_cell.angle_alpha   90.00
_cell.angle_beta   90.00
_cell.angle_gamma   90.00
#
_symmetry.space_group_name_H-M   'P 1'
#
loop_
_entity.id
_entity.type
_entity.pdbx_description
1 polymer ?
#
loop_
_entity_poly.entity_id
_entity_poly.type
_entity_poly.pdbx_seq_one_letter_code
_entity_poly.pdbx_strand_id
1 'polypeptide(L)' 'MGFSEESLKKKSTGFGLTLVQMLTEELHGTFTMQKNHGTTSIVQFPL' A
#
# COMPACT_ATOMS: atom_id res chain seq x y z
N MET A 1 -5.26 18.16 -18.33
CA MET A 1 -4.46 17.58 -17.24
C MET A 1 -4.64 16.07 -17.31
N GLY A 2 -3.60 15.36 -17.76
CA GLY A 2 -3.68 13.91 -17.96
C GLY A 2 -3.62 13.20 -16.62
N PHE A 3 -4.55 12.29 -16.37
CA PHE A 3 -4.43 11.34 -15.27
C PHE A 3 -3.32 10.37 -15.66
N SER A 4 -2.15 10.51 -15.05
CA SER A 4 -1.06 9.56 -15.19
C SER A 4 -1.59 8.16 -14.85
N GLU A 5 -1.52 7.22 -15.80
CA GLU A 5 -2.01 5.84 -15.64
C GLU A 5 -1.32 5.07 -14.50
N GLU A 6 -0.24 5.62 -13.93
CA GLU A 6 0.39 5.08 -12.71
C GLU A 6 -0.49 5.19 -11.46
N SER A 7 -1.41 6.15 -11.38
CA SER A 7 -2.20 6.39 -10.16
C SER A 7 -3.32 5.36 -9.92
N LEU A 8 -3.63 4.51 -10.90
CA LEU A 8 -4.76 3.57 -10.82
C LEU A 8 -4.34 2.10 -10.60
N LYS A 9 -3.06 1.82 -10.35
CA LYS A 9 -2.57 0.46 -10.04
C LYS A 9 -2.72 0.03 -8.58
N LYS A 10 -3.37 0.79 -7.70
CA LYS A 10 -3.83 0.24 -6.41
C LYS A 10 -5.12 -0.53 -6.66
N LYS A 11 -4.99 -1.78 -7.14
CA LYS A 11 -6.05 -2.80 -6.98
C LYS A 11 -6.56 -2.65 -5.55
N SER A 12 -7.85 -2.35 -5.38
CA SER A 12 -8.50 -2.28 -4.07
C SER A 12 -8.12 -3.50 -3.23
N THR A 13 -7.15 -3.31 -2.35
CA THR A 13 -6.78 -4.25 -1.30
C THR A 13 -7.89 -4.06 -0.28
N GLY A 14 -8.84 -5.00 -0.17
CA GLY A 14 -10.12 -4.77 0.51
C GLY A 14 -10.02 -4.00 1.85
N PHE A 15 -11.11 -3.33 2.26
CA PHE A 15 -11.17 -2.28 3.30
C PHE A 15 -10.12 -2.33 4.43
N GLY A 16 -9.87 -3.48 5.05
CA GLY A 16 -8.85 -3.64 6.10
C GLY A 16 -7.43 -3.29 5.64
N LEU A 17 -7.01 -3.68 4.43
CA LEU A 17 -5.69 -3.34 3.89
C LEU A 17 -5.59 -1.86 3.51
N THR A 18 -6.69 -1.24 3.08
CA THR A 18 -6.76 0.22 2.92
C THR A 18 -6.51 0.93 4.24
N LEU A 19 -7.14 0.49 5.33
CA LEU A 19 -6.90 1.08 6.66
C LEU A 19 -5.44 0.94 7.10
N VAL A 20 -4.86 -0.26 6.96
CA VAL A 20 -3.45 -0.49 7.30
C VAL A 20 -2.54 0.42 6.50
N GLN A 21 -2.79 0.58 5.20
CA GLN A 21 -2.01 1.45 4.34
C GLN A 21 -2.14 2.92 4.77
N MET A 22 -3.36 3.42 5.02
CA MET A 22 -3.59 4.80 5.47
C MET A 22 -2.90 5.07 6.81
N LEU A 23 -3.06 4.19 7.80
CA LEU A 23 -2.42 4.35 9.11
C LEU A 23 -0.89 4.30 9.02
N THR A 24 -0.35 3.47 8.13
CA THR A 24 1.09 3.40 7.88
C THR A 24 1.59 4.70 7.28
N GLU A 25 0.90 5.24 6.29
CA GLU A 25 1.24 6.51 5.61
C GLU A 25 1.15 7.71 6.59
N GLU A 26 0.13 7.77 7.45
CA GLU A 26 -0.02 8.81 8.50
C GLU A 26 1.13 8.81 9.51
N LEU A 27 1.71 7.65 9.79
CA LEU A 27 2.87 7.49 10.68
C LEU A 27 4.21 7.67 9.94
N HIS A 28 4.20 8.23 8.73
CA HIS A 28 5.37 8.37 7.86
C HIS A 28 6.06 7.04 7.51
N GLY A 29 5.33 5.93 7.64
CA GLY A 29 5.79 4.60 7.25
C GLY A 29 5.53 4.31 5.78
N THR A 30 5.95 3.11 5.36
CA THR A 30 5.74 2.60 4.00
C THR A 30 5.03 1.25 4.05
N PHE A 31 4.08 1.06 3.13
CA PHE A 31 3.37 -0.20 2.93
C PHE A 31 3.72 -0.77 1.55
N THR A 32 4.26 -1.97 1.51
CA THR A 32 4.55 -2.68 0.25
C THR A 32 3.94 -4.07 0.25
N MET A 33 3.55 -4.55 -0.94
CA MET A 33 2.97 -5.88 -1.10
C MET A 33 3.78 -6.66 -2.12
N GLN A 34 4.29 -7.81 -1.71
CA GLN A 34 5.05 -8.73 -2.55
C GLN A 34 4.22 -9.98 -2.82
N LYS A 35 4.23 -10.44 -4.07
CA LYS A 35 3.51 -11.64 -4.48
C LYS A 35 4.51 -12.68 -4.96
N ASN A 36 4.90 -13.60 -4.08
CA ASN A 36 5.75 -14.74 -4.40
C ASN A 36 5.23 -15.98 -3.66
N HIS A 37 4.61 -16.92 -4.40
CA HIS A 37 3.96 -18.13 -3.86
C HIS A 37 2.98 -17.86 -2.69
N GLY A 38 2.32 -16.70 -2.71
CA GLY A 38 1.50 -16.17 -1.63
C GLY A 38 1.45 -14.64 -1.71
N THR A 39 0.80 -14.01 -0.74
CA THR A 39 0.80 -12.55 -0.58
C THR A 39 1.49 -12.19 0.73
N THR A 40 2.55 -11.39 0.63
CA THR A 40 3.26 -10.84 1.80
C THR A 40 3.09 -9.33 1.82
N SER A 41 2.61 -8.79 2.93
CA SER A 41 2.48 -7.35 3.18
C SER A 41 3.56 -6.91 4.17
N ILE A 42 4.33 -5.91 3.80
CA ILE A 42 5.45 -5.38 4.60
C ILE A 42 5.10 -3.94 5.00
N VAL A 43 5.17 -3.66 6.30
CA VAL A 43 4.99 -2.35 6.90
C VAL A 43 6.33 -1.93 7.49
N GLN A 44 6.81 -0.73 7.16
CA GLN A 44 8.11 -0.27 7.61
C GLN A 44 8.02 1.18 8.08
N PHE A 45 8.50 1.45 9.29
CA PHE A 45 8.46 2.78 9.91
C PHE A 45 9.87 3.36 10.02
N PRO A 46 10.03 4.69 9.94
CA PRO A 46 11.27 5.35 10.31
C PRO A 46 11.56 5.12 11.81
N LEU A 47 12.85 5.04 12.15
CA LEU A 47 13.33 4.94 13.54
C LEU A 47 13.18 6.28 14.28
#